data_AF-A0A2G3J8D9-F1
#
_entry.id   AF-A0A2G3J8D9-F1
#
_cell.length_a   1.000
_cell.length_b   1.000
_cell.length_c   1.000
_cell.angle_alpha   90.00
_cell.angle_beta   90.00
_cell.angle_gamma   90.00
#
_symmetry.space_group_name_H-M   'P 1'
#
loop_
_entity.id
_entity.type
_entity.pdbx_description
1 polymer ?
#
loop_
_entity_poly.entity_id
_entity_poly.type
_entity_poly.pdbx_seq_one_letter_code
_entity_poly.pdbx_strand_id
1 'polypeptide(L)'
;MAKLLGVRLWSPPDLDTDQFGTFSGDVARPGTPVEMLHAKIALCRSVLPNPIMVASEGSYAQHPLFRCVALAHEWMIWDDAANGFQLIEHKAAITPHYYAAMLENVAELELLLQRCGWPKLAVTVHPADLNLPSYKGLQTGADIQAAIETLQAAGAKKIQIATDMRANLHPYRQRTIRHLAAKLARRVRTACPQCHQFGFGQRHTESGLECADCRTPSNQLKAICRRCEFCDYRKYTWRAAGQADPFYCPYCNP
;
A
#
# COMPACT_ATOMS: atom_id res chain seq x y z
N MET A 1 13.24 -1.46 -10.10
CA MET A 1 13.08 -0.13 -10.72
C MET A 1 14.41 0.37 -11.26
N ALA A 2 15.39 0.73 -10.42
CA ALA A 2 16.72 1.23 -10.82
C ALA A 2 17.30 0.54 -12.08
N LYS A 3 17.54 -0.78 -12.01
CA LYS A 3 18.02 -1.59 -13.14
C LYS A 3 17.12 -1.54 -14.39
N LEU A 4 15.80 -1.49 -14.22
CA LEU A 4 14.86 -1.43 -15.34
C LEU A 4 14.86 -0.07 -16.03
N LEU A 5 15.19 1.01 -15.32
CA LEU A 5 15.17 2.37 -15.85
C LEU A 5 16.56 2.89 -16.18
N GLY A 6 17.62 2.17 -15.80
CA GLY A 6 19.01 2.66 -15.94
C GLY A 6 19.31 3.84 -15.02
N VAL A 7 18.61 3.96 -13.89
CA VAL A 7 18.76 5.09 -12.94
C VAL A 7 19.42 4.63 -11.65
N ARG A 8 20.06 5.58 -10.96
CA ARG A 8 20.49 5.42 -9.58
C ARG A 8 19.42 5.97 -8.64
N LEU A 9 19.09 5.22 -7.60
CA LEU A 9 18.23 5.69 -6.52
C LEU A 9 19.10 6.21 -5.39
N TRP A 10 18.69 7.32 -4.80
CA TRP A 10 19.32 7.93 -3.64
C TRP A 10 18.22 8.66 -2.85
N SER A 11 18.38 8.74 -1.54
CA SER A 11 17.47 9.44 -0.63
C SER A 11 18.31 10.37 0.25
N PRO A 12 17.87 11.62 0.52
CA PRO A 12 18.51 12.43 1.52
C PRO A 12 18.42 11.73 2.89
N PRO A 13 19.52 11.67 3.67
CA PRO A 13 19.53 10.96 4.94
C PRO A 13 18.66 11.64 6.01
N ASP A 14 18.56 12.97 5.97
CA ASP A 14 17.92 13.77 7.03
C ASP A 14 16.45 14.12 6.72
N LEU A 15 15.85 13.45 5.74
CA LEU A 15 14.48 13.72 5.33
C LEU A 15 13.52 12.91 6.18
N ASP A 16 12.94 13.56 7.19
CA ASP A 16 11.95 12.95 8.06
C ASP A 16 10.60 12.83 7.36
N THR A 17 10.25 11.61 6.93
CA THR A 17 8.93 11.32 6.35
C THR A 17 7.88 10.90 7.37
N ASP A 18 8.26 10.67 8.64
CA ASP A 18 7.32 10.27 9.68
C ASP A 18 6.34 11.43 10.01
N GLN A 19 6.70 12.67 9.67
CA GLN A 19 5.79 13.83 9.70
C GLN A 19 4.52 13.66 8.83
N PHE A 20 4.54 12.73 7.88
CA PHE A 20 3.39 12.39 7.03
C PHE A 20 2.60 11.18 7.54
N GLY A 21 2.86 10.75 8.77
CA GLY A 21 2.19 9.65 9.44
C GLY A 21 3.08 8.44 9.64
N THR A 22 2.81 7.69 10.70
CA THR A 22 3.58 6.51 11.09
C THR A 22 2.69 5.28 11.21
N PHE A 23 3.25 4.10 10.94
CA PHE A 23 2.52 2.83 11.11
C PHE A 23 2.24 2.48 12.58
N SER A 24 3.04 3.01 13.50
CA SER A 24 2.84 2.87 14.94
C SER A 24 1.73 3.78 15.49
N GLY A 25 1.24 4.74 14.69
CA GLY A 25 0.16 5.63 15.10
C GLY A 25 0.59 6.82 15.96
N ASP A 26 1.88 7.01 16.23
CA ASP A 26 2.37 8.16 17.04
C ASP A 26 2.15 9.49 16.31
N VAL A 27 2.26 9.47 14.98
CA VAL A 27 1.91 10.59 14.09
C VAL A 27 0.77 10.15 13.19
N ALA A 28 -0.34 10.88 13.27
CA ALA A 28 -1.50 10.67 12.41
C ALA A 28 -1.18 11.11 10.97
N ARG A 29 -1.64 10.33 9.99
CA ARG A 29 -1.52 10.71 8.59
C ARG A 29 -2.55 11.81 8.26
N PRO A 30 -2.13 12.99 7.74
CA PRO A 30 -3.03 14.13 7.55
C PRO A 30 -3.92 14.04 6.29
N GLY A 31 -3.71 13.04 5.43
CA GLY A 31 -4.49 12.91 4.19
C GLY A 31 -4.50 11.51 3.58
N THR A 32 -4.96 11.44 2.35
CA THR A 32 -4.99 10.22 1.53
C THR A 32 -3.58 9.76 1.14
N PRO A 33 -3.40 8.48 0.76
CA PRO A 33 -2.11 8.00 0.28
C PRO A 33 -1.54 8.79 -0.89
N VAL A 34 -2.39 9.26 -1.81
CA VAL A 34 -1.96 10.07 -2.96
C VAL A 34 -1.48 11.45 -2.53
N GLU A 35 -2.19 12.12 -1.63
CA GLU A 35 -1.75 13.40 -1.06
C GLU A 35 -0.40 13.24 -0.34
N MET A 36 -0.19 12.13 0.39
CA MET A 36 1.09 11.89 1.07
C MET A 36 2.23 11.60 0.10
N LEU A 37 1.96 10.95 -1.02
CA LEU A 37 2.96 10.83 -2.09
C LEU A 37 3.40 12.22 -2.55
N HIS A 38 2.46 13.11 -2.87
CA HIS A 38 2.80 14.48 -3.29
C HIS A 38 3.52 15.27 -2.20
N ALA A 39 3.11 15.15 -0.94
CA ALA A 39 3.77 15.81 0.18
C ALA A 39 5.23 15.36 0.35
N LYS A 40 5.50 14.05 0.22
CA LYS A 40 6.87 13.50 0.23
C LYS A 40 7.71 14.00 -0.94
N ILE A 41 7.13 14.11 -2.13
CA ILE A 41 7.79 14.69 -3.30
C ILE A 41 8.12 16.17 -3.05
N ALA A 42 7.18 16.94 -2.51
CA ALA A 42 7.39 18.36 -2.20
C ALA A 42 8.49 18.56 -1.16
N LEU A 43 8.51 17.74 -0.11
CA LEU A 43 9.57 17.76 0.90
C LEU A 43 10.94 17.42 0.31
N CYS A 44 11.02 16.40 -0.56
CA CYS A 44 12.28 16.08 -1.23
C CYS A 44 12.74 17.20 -2.18
N ARG A 45 11.79 17.88 -2.84
CA ARG A 45 12.10 19.00 -3.74
C ARG A 45 12.60 20.26 -3.03
N SER A 46 12.22 20.49 -1.78
CA SER A 46 12.73 21.64 -1.02
C SER A 46 14.24 21.55 -0.77
N VAL A 47 14.79 20.32 -0.75
CA VAL A 47 16.22 20.05 -0.63
C VAL A 47 16.89 19.76 -1.98
N LEU A 48 16.14 19.25 -2.96
CA LEU A 48 16.65 18.85 -4.28
C LEU A 48 15.65 19.17 -5.39
N PRO A 49 15.75 20.34 -6.04
CA PRO A 49 14.69 20.80 -6.94
C PRO A 49 14.59 20.06 -8.28
N ASN A 50 15.68 19.50 -8.79
CA ASN A 50 15.80 19.10 -10.19
C ASN A 50 15.72 17.60 -10.56
N PRO A 51 15.90 16.60 -9.67
CA PRO A 51 15.86 15.21 -10.09
C PRO A 51 14.42 14.72 -10.32
N ILE A 52 14.29 13.63 -11.09
CA ILE A 52 13.07 12.83 -11.11
C ILE A 52 12.86 12.24 -9.71
N MET A 53 11.66 12.40 -9.19
CA MET A 53 11.30 11.99 -7.86
C MET A 53 10.50 10.68 -7.86
N VAL A 54 10.75 9.87 -6.83
CA VAL A 54 9.97 8.65 -6.56
C VAL A 54 9.64 8.62 -5.08
N ALA A 55 8.37 8.43 -4.76
CA ALA A 55 7.91 8.22 -3.40
C ALA A 55 7.01 6.99 -3.32
N SER A 56 6.90 6.40 -2.13
CA SER A 56 6.00 5.29 -1.84
C SER A 56 5.20 5.54 -0.58
N GLU A 57 3.98 5.03 -0.55
CA GLU A 57 3.06 5.15 0.58
C GLU A 57 2.24 3.86 0.76
N GLY A 58 2.06 3.41 2.00
CA GLY A 58 1.39 2.15 2.30
C GLY A 58 0.25 2.34 3.28
N SER A 59 -0.84 1.59 3.11
CA SER A 59 -1.95 1.52 4.05
C SER A 59 -2.34 0.07 4.30
N TYR A 60 -2.62 -0.27 5.55
CA TYR A 60 -3.00 -1.61 5.96
C TYR A 60 -4.22 -1.49 6.87
N ALA A 61 -5.26 -2.25 6.55
CA ALA A 61 -6.51 -2.26 7.31
C ALA A 61 -7.17 -3.62 7.19
N GLN A 62 -8.17 -3.90 8.02
CA GLN A 62 -9.00 -5.09 7.85
C GLN A 62 -9.75 -5.02 6.51
N HIS A 63 -9.89 -6.17 5.85
CA HIS A 63 -10.62 -6.24 4.60
C HIS A 63 -12.12 -5.93 4.83
N PRO A 64 -12.76 -5.07 4.02
CA PRO A 64 -14.13 -4.60 4.28
C PRO A 64 -15.16 -5.73 4.34
N LEU A 65 -14.99 -6.75 3.48
CA LEU A 65 -15.87 -7.93 3.41
C LEU A 65 -15.40 -9.12 4.25
N PHE A 66 -14.09 -9.20 4.55
CA PHE A 66 -13.47 -10.39 5.15
C PHE A 66 -12.60 -9.97 6.32
N ARG A 67 -13.23 -9.59 7.44
CA ARG A 67 -12.55 -8.96 8.59
C ARG A 67 -11.46 -9.81 9.25
N CYS A 68 -11.37 -11.10 8.91
CA CYS A 68 -10.31 -12.01 9.36
C CYS A 68 -8.97 -11.85 8.62
N VAL A 69 -8.92 -11.11 7.51
CA VAL A 69 -7.69 -10.84 6.75
C VAL A 69 -7.48 -9.34 6.58
N ALA A 70 -6.21 -8.94 6.48
CA ALA A 70 -5.86 -7.56 6.20
C ALA A 70 -5.76 -7.32 4.69
N LEU A 71 -6.18 -6.14 4.27
CA LEU A 71 -5.92 -5.59 2.96
C LEU A 71 -4.73 -4.62 3.05
N ALA A 72 -3.64 -4.98 2.39
CA ALA A 72 -2.51 -4.11 2.16
C ALA A 72 -2.72 -3.30 0.88
N HIS A 73 -2.43 -2.01 0.91
CA HIS A 73 -2.49 -1.13 -0.25
C HIS A 73 -1.22 -0.28 -0.33
N GLU A 74 -0.36 -0.62 -1.28
CA GLU A 74 0.86 0.11 -1.57
C GLU A 74 0.68 1.02 -2.78
N TRP A 75 1.22 2.22 -2.69
CA TRP A 75 1.19 3.28 -3.69
C TRP A 75 2.62 3.73 -4.00
N MET A 76 2.88 4.11 -5.24
CA MET A 76 4.16 4.64 -5.67
C MET A 76 3.96 5.65 -6.79
N ILE A 77 4.66 6.77 -6.69
CA ILE A 77 4.64 7.83 -7.69
C ILE A 77 6.00 7.91 -8.38
N TRP A 78 5.96 8.16 -9.69
CA TRP A 78 7.06 8.64 -10.51
C TRP A 78 6.73 10.06 -10.93
N ASP A 79 7.65 10.99 -10.73
CA ASP A 79 7.37 12.40 -10.90
C ASP A 79 8.58 13.10 -11.56
N ASP A 80 8.40 13.46 -12.82
CA ASP A 80 9.34 14.16 -13.67
C ASP A 80 8.78 15.54 -14.01
N ALA A 81 9.00 16.49 -13.09
CA ALA A 81 8.50 17.86 -13.23
C ALA A 81 9.03 18.57 -14.48
N ALA A 82 10.29 18.31 -14.84
CA ALA A 82 10.94 18.99 -15.95
C ALA A 82 10.20 18.75 -17.27
N ASN A 83 9.60 17.56 -17.42
CA ASN A 83 8.82 17.18 -18.59
C ASN A 83 7.30 17.19 -18.35
N GLY A 84 6.83 17.69 -17.19
CA GLY A 84 5.41 17.67 -16.82
C GLY A 84 4.82 16.26 -16.78
N PHE A 85 5.64 15.23 -16.51
CA PHE A 85 5.22 13.83 -16.56
C PHE A 85 5.15 13.24 -15.17
N GLN A 86 3.99 12.74 -14.81
CA GLN A 86 3.77 12.13 -13.51
C GLN A 86 2.94 10.86 -13.67
N LEU A 87 3.26 9.83 -12.89
CA LEU A 87 2.58 8.56 -12.96
C LEU A 87 2.46 7.93 -11.58
N ILE A 88 1.24 7.57 -11.20
CA ILE A 88 0.96 6.84 -9.97
C ILE A 88 0.59 5.40 -10.31
N GLU A 89 1.19 4.47 -9.58
CA GLU A 89 0.80 3.08 -9.55
C GLU A 89 0.46 2.65 -8.13
N HIS A 90 -0.45 1.68 -8.03
CA HIS A 90 -0.76 1.06 -6.76
C HIS A 90 -0.93 -0.46 -6.88
N LYS A 91 -0.86 -1.12 -5.74
CA LYS A 91 -1.10 -2.55 -5.59
C LYS A 91 -1.83 -2.80 -4.28
N ALA A 92 -3.04 -3.37 -4.39
CA ALA A 92 -3.75 -3.95 -3.27
C ALA A 92 -3.49 -5.47 -3.22
N ALA A 93 -3.39 -6.02 -2.02
CA ALA A 93 -3.27 -7.47 -1.79
C ALA A 93 -3.78 -7.82 -0.39
N ILE A 94 -4.44 -8.97 -0.26
CA ILE A 94 -4.69 -9.56 1.05
C ILE A 94 -3.38 -10.06 1.65
N THR A 95 -3.22 -9.93 2.97
CA THR A 95 -2.02 -10.39 3.69
C THR A 95 -2.38 -10.90 5.09
N PRO A 96 -1.77 -12.01 5.55
CA PRO A 96 -1.84 -12.43 6.95
C PRO A 96 -0.79 -11.71 7.83
N HIS A 97 0.17 -11.00 7.21
CA HIS A 97 1.28 -10.34 7.91
C HIS A 97 0.90 -8.93 8.33
N TYR A 98 -0.20 -8.82 9.08
CA TYR A 98 -0.68 -7.59 9.70
C TYR A 98 -1.59 -7.99 10.85
N TYR A 99 -1.11 -7.81 12.07
CA TYR A 99 -1.84 -8.17 13.28
C TYR A 99 -1.54 -7.18 14.40
N ALA A 100 -2.54 -6.92 15.23
CA ALA A 100 -2.43 -6.12 16.43
C ALA A 100 -3.46 -6.63 17.45
N ALA A 101 -3.05 -6.73 18.72
CA ALA A 101 -3.93 -7.14 19.81
C ALA A 101 -3.47 -6.55 21.15
N MET A 102 -4.40 -6.46 22.09
CA MET A 102 -4.10 -6.12 23.47
C MET A 102 -3.44 -7.32 24.17
N LEU A 103 -2.40 -7.05 24.95
CA LEU A 103 -1.81 -8.00 25.88
C LEU A 103 -2.67 -8.04 27.14
N GLU A 104 -3.51 -9.07 27.26
CA GLU A 104 -4.39 -9.26 28.43
C GLU A 104 -3.63 -9.87 29.62
N ASN A 105 -2.71 -10.80 29.33
CA ASN A 105 -1.84 -11.42 30.34
C ASN A 105 -0.51 -11.86 29.72
N VAL A 106 0.52 -11.99 30.56
CA VAL A 106 1.88 -12.38 30.13
C VAL A 106 1.92 -13.82 29.59
N ALA A 107 1.03 -14.71 30.07
CA ALA A 107 0.99 -16.10 29.61
C ALA A 107 0.59 -16.23 28.13
N GLU A 108 -0.14 -15.27 27.58
CA GLU A 108 -0.54 -15.22 26.16
C GLU A 108 0.50 -14.54 25.26
N LEU A 109 1.56 -13.95 25.83
CA LEU A 109 2.55 -13.17 25.09
C LEU A 109 3.15 -13.96 23.93
N GLU A 110 3.57 -15.20 24.17
CA GLU A 110 4.19 -16.04 23.13
C GLU A 110 3.24 -16.28 21.95
N LEU A 111 1.98 -16.64 22.22
CA LEU A 111 0.96 -16.86 21.20
C LEU A 111 0.70 -15.58 20.39
N LEU A 112 0.61 -14.43 21.08
CA LEU A 112 0.40 -13.14 20.43
C LEU A 112 1.58 -12.77 19.52
N LEU A 113 2.81 -12.97 19.99
CA LEU A 113 4.03 -12.75 19.20
C LEU A 113 4.06 -13.63 17.94
N GLN A 114 3.70 -14.91 18.07
CA GLN A 114 3.58 -15.82 16.93
C GLN A 114 2.56 -15.31 15.90
N ARG A 115 1.40 -14.79 16.35
CA ARG A 115 0.39 -14.17 15.46
C ARG A 115 0.87 -12.89 14.79
N CYS A 116 1.74 -12.13 15.43
CA CYS A 116 2.41 -10.97 14.83
C CYS A 116 3.48 -11.37 13.79
N GLY A 117 3.83 -12.66 13.70
CA GLY A 117 4.84 -13.19 12.78
C GLY A 117 6.27 -13.17 13.35
N TRP A 118 6.44 -12.94 14.66
CA TRP A 118 7.72 -13.08 15.35
C TRP A 118 8.15 -14.56 15.38
N PRO A 119 9.45 -14.90 15.26
CA PRO A 119 10.62 -14.01 15.17
C PRO A 119 10.98 -13.54 13.75
N LYS A 120 10.19 -13.90 12.73
CA LYS A 120 10.50 -13.52 11.33
C LYS A 120 10.21 -12.05 11.04
N LEU A 121 9.28 -11.46 11.77
CA LEU A 121 8.91 -10.05 11.72
C LEU A 121 9.23 -9.41 13.06
N ALA A 122 9.65 -8.16 13.02
CA ALA A 122 9.76 -7.36 14.23
C ALA A 122 8.36 -7.00 14.75
N VAL A 123 8.29 -6.66 16.03
CA VAL A 123 7.04 -6.23 16.69
C VAL A 123 7.17 -4.81 17.22
N THR A 124 6.03 -4.17 17.41
CA THR A 124 5.89 -2.92 18.16
C THR A 124 5.13 -3.19 19.45
N VAL A 125 5.52 -2.49 20.50
CA VAL A 125 4.85 -2.50 21.81
C VAL A 125 4.44 -1.06 22.12
N HIS A 126 3.14 -0.83 22.30
CA HIS A 126 2.56 0.50 22.46
C HIS A 126 1.59 0.53 23.66
N PRO A 127 1.67 1.52 24.54
CA PRO A 127 0.68 1.72 25.60
C PRO A 127 -0.60 2.36 25.03
N ALA A 128 -1.71 1.63 25.08
CA ALA A 128 -2.99 2.06 24.52
C ALA A 128 -3.82 2.97 25.45
N ASP A 129 -3.40 3.14 26.70
CA ASP A 129 -4.08 3.95 27.72
C ASP A 129 -3.28 5.17 28.20
N LEU A 130 -2.03 5.31 27.79
CA LEU A 130 -1.15 6.41 28.19
C LEU A 130 -0.49 7.07 26.98
N ASN A 131 -0.22 8.37 27.10
CA ASN A 131 0.55 9.10 26.10
C ASN A 131 2.05 8.90 26.32
N LEU A 132 2.52 7.67 26.08
CA LEU A 132 3.92 7.27 26.19
C LEU A 132 4.45 6.79 24.83
N PRO A 133 5.76 6.91 24.55
CA PRO A 133 6.33 6.48 23.29
C PRO A 133 6.14 4.99 23.02
N SER A 134 5.90 4.65 21.76
CA SER A 134 5.89 3.27 21.28
C SER A 134 7.31 2.71 21.12
N TYR A 135 7.54 1.48 21.56
CA TYR A 135 8.76 0.73 21.26
C TYR A 135 8.59 0.02 19.92
N LYS A 136 9.54 0.18 19.00
CA LYS A 136 9.43 -0.30 17.62
C LYS A 136 10.64 -1.11 17.22
N GLY A 137 10.44 -2.11 16.37
CA GLY A 137 11.54 -2.88 15.77
C GLY A 137 12.17 -3.86 16.72
N LEU A 138 11.38 -4.34 17.68
CA LEU A 138 11.81 -5.32 18.64
C LEU A 138 11.88 -6.68 17.93
N GLN A 139 13.06 -7.30 17.95
CA GLN A 139 13.33 -8.55 17.25
C GLN A 139 13.65 -9.70 18.20
N THR A 140 14.08 -9.40 19.43
CA THR A 140 14.43 -10.43 20.42
C THR A 140 13.39 -10.49 21.54
N GLY A 141 13.23 -11.66 22.16
CA GLY A 141 12.32 -11.81 23.30
C GLY A 141 12.72 -10.92 24.49
N ALA A 142 14.02 -10.71 24.70
CA ALA A 142 14.54 -9.84 25.76
C ALA A 142 14.13 -8.37 25.55
N ASP A 143 14.28 -7.84 24.33
CA ASP A 143 13.90 -6.45 24.03
C ASP A 143 12.38 -6.25 24.15
N ILE A 144 11.59 -7.25 23.73
CA ILE A 144 10.12 -7.24 23.85
C ILE A 144 9.72 -7.20 25.32
N GLN A 145 10.28 -8.10 26.14
CA GLN A 145 9.99 -8.17 27.57
C GLN A 145 10.38 -6.88 28.28
N ALA A 146 11.58 -6.35 28.01
CA ALA A 146 12.05 -5.10 28.59
C ALA A 146 11.15 -3.91 28.22
N ALA A 147 10.66 -3.84 26.97
CA ALA A 147 9.72 -2.80 26.54
C ALA A 147 8.39 -2.89 27.30
N ILE A 148 7.84 -4.11 27.48
CA ILE A 148 6.60 -4.33 28.24
C ILE A 148 6.80 -3.91 29.70
N GLU A 149 7.86 -4.38 30.34
CA GLU A 149 8.18 -4.06 31.75
C GLU A 149 8.37 -2.55 31.95
N THR A 150 9.03 -1.87 31.02
CA THR A 150 9.22 -0.42 31.09
C THR A 150 7.90 0.33 31.03
N LEU A 151 6.98 -0.07 30.14
CA LEU A 151 5.65 0.52 30.05
C LEU A 151 4.80 0.24 31.29
N GLN A 152 4.86 -0.98 31.83
CA GLN A 152 4.16 -1.35 33.06
C GLN A 152 4.67 -0.56 34.27
N ALA A 153 5.99 -0.41 34.39
CA ALA A 153 6.62 0.40 35.44
C ALA A 153 6.24 1.88 35.33
N ALA A 154 6.03 2.37 34.10
CA ALA A 154 5.50 3.71 33.83
C ALA A 154 3.98 3.83 34.06
N GLY A 155 3.30 2.75 34.46
CA GLY A 155 1.89 2.73 34.85
C GLY A 155 0.91 2.34 33.75
N ALA A 156 1.36 1.89 32.57
CA ALA A 156 0.48 1.45 31.49
C ALA A 156 -0.28 0.19 31.91
N LYS A 157 -1.61 0.20 31.80
CA LYS A 157 -2.47 -0.95 32.10
C LYS A 157 -2.91 -1.67 30.83
N LYS A 158 -2.86 -0.99 29.69
CA LYS A 158 -3.27 -1.51 28.40
C LYS A 158 -2.09 -1.44 27.46
N ILE A 159 -1.48 -2.58 27.15
CA ILE A 159 -0.36 -2.67 26.21
C ILE A 159 -0.85 -3.37 24.95
N GLN A 160 -0.74 -2.70 23.81
CA GLN A 160 -0.95 -3.29 22.50
C GLN A 160 0.38 -3.81 21.96
N ILE A 161 0.35 -5.01 21.40
CA ILE A 161 1.44 -5.58 20.62
C ILE A 161 0.97 -5.75 19.19
N ALA A 162 1.81 -5.35 18.23
CA ALA A 162 1.48 -5.42 16.82
C ALA A 162 2.69 -5.82 15.96
N THR A 163 2.42 -6.32 14.76
CA THR A 163 3.43 -6.50 13.71
C THR A 163 4.04 -5.15 13.36
N ASP A 164 5.37 -5.04 13.32
CA ASP A 164 6.04 -3.83 12.85
C ASP A 164 5.92 -3.72 11.33
N MET A 165 5.10 -2.78 10.88
CA MET A 165 4.81 -2.59 9.46
C MET A 165 5.84 -1.75 8.72
N ARG A 166 6.92 -1.28 9.38
CA ARG A 166 7.96 -0.50 8.71
C ARG A 166 8.66 -1.34 7.65
N ALA A 167 8.81 -0.78 6.45
CA ALA A 167 9.23 -1.54 5.28
C ALA A 167 10.62 -2.19 5.46
N ASN A 168 11.56 -1.53 6.12
CA ASN A 168 12.90 -2.06 6.40
C ASN A 168 12.89 -3.30 7.32
N LEU A 169 11.82 -3.49 8.10
CA LEU A 169 11.66 -4.61 9.05
C LEU A 169 10.64 -5.66 8.58
N HIS A 170 10.07 -5.48 7.38
CA HIS A 170 8.96 -6.31 6.92
C HIS A 170 9.21 -6.90 5.52
N PRO A 171 9.90 -8.06 5.40
CA PRO A 171 10.27 -8.67 4.12
C PRO A 171 9.11 -8.92 3.14
N TYR A 172 7.93 -9.32 3.63
CA TYR A 172 6.76 -9.54 2.77
C TYR A 172 6.24 -8.23 2.15
N ARG A 173 6.20 -7.14 2.93
CA ARG A 173 5.89 -5.80 2.45
C ARG A 173 6.93 -5.31 1.44
N GLN A 174 8.22 -5.53 1.70
CA GLN A 174 9.28 -5.22 0.73
C GLN A 174 9.08 -5.95 -0.61
N ARG A 175 8.58 -7.19 -0.59
CA ARG A 175 8.24 -7.93 -1.82
C ARG A 175 7.10 -7.26 -2.59
N THR A 176 6.07 -6.80 -1.89
CA THR A 176 4.95 -6.04 -2.50
C THR A 176 5.44 -4.72 -3.09
N ILE A 177 6.24 -3.95 -2.35
CA ILE A 177 6.86 -2.71 -2.82
C ILE A 177 7.75 -2.97 -4.05
N ARG A 178 8.54 -4.04 -4.05
CA ARG A 178 9.38 -4.43 -5.20
C ARG A 178 8.56 -4.75 -6.44
N HIS A 179 7.44 -5.46 -6.30
CA HIS A 179 6.52 -5.70 -7.40
C HIS A 179 5.89 -4.41 -7.92
N LEU A 180 5.48 -3.52 -7.01
CA LEU A 180 4.93 -2.21 -7.38
C LEU A 180 5.95 -1.35 -8.11
N ALA A 181 7.19 -1.30 -7.63
CA ALA A 181 8.29 -0.59 -8.27
C ALA A 181 8.62 -1.15 -9.66
N ALA A 182 8.50 -2.46 -9.86
CA ALA A 182 8.64 -3.07 -11.17
C ALA A 182 7.46 -2.73 -12.10
N LYS A 183 6.23 -2.70 -11.58
CA LYS A 183 5.03 -2.28 -12.32
C LYS A 183 5.15 -0.84 -12.79
N LEU A 184 5.49 0.08 -11.89
CA LEU A 184 5.72 1.49 -12.17
C LEU A 184 6.82 1.68 -13.22
N ALA A 185 7.99 1.07 -13.02
CA ALA A 185 9.11 1.18 -13.96
C ALA A 185 8.75 0.69 -15.38
N ARG A 186 7.98 -0.40 -15.51
CA ARG A 186 7.52 -0.87 -16.82
C ARG A 186 6.60 0.15 -17.47
N ARG A 187 5.64 0.70 -16.72
CA ARG A 187 4.67 1.65 -17.25
C ARG A 187 5.33 2.96 -17.66
N VAL A 188 6.25 3.48 -16.84
CA VAL A 188 7.11 4.64 -17.17
C VAL A 188 7.83 4.46 -18.51
N ARG A 189 8.23 3.23 -18.88
CA ARG A 189 8.90 2.95 -20.17
C ARG A 189 7.96 2.56 -21.31
N THR A 190 6.65 2.46 -21.06
CA THR A 190 5.69 2.01 -22.06
C THR A 190 5.21 3.21 -22.87
N ALA A 191 5.61 3.28 -24.14
CA ALA A 191 5.14 4.31 -25.06
C ALA A 191 3.71 4.03 -25.54
N CYS A 192 2.93 5.08 -25.73
CA CYS A 192 1.66 5.01 -26.43
C CYS A 192 1.90 4.59 -27.90
N PRO A 193 1.16 3.61 -28.44
CA PRO A 193 1.28 3.24 -29.85
C PRO A 193 0.91 4.36 -30.84
N GLN A 194 0.15 5.37 -30.41
CA GLN A 194 -0.34 6.46 -31.25
C GLN A 194 0.50 7.73 -31.11
N CYS A 195 0.60 8.29 -29.90
CA CYS A 195 1.33 9.55 -29.69
C CYS A 195 2.78 9.36 -29.22
N HIS A 196 3.22 8.12 -29.03
CA HIS A 196 4.57 7.75 -28.57
C HIS A 196 4.97 8.27 -27.18
N GLN A 197 4.10 9.01 -26.48
CA GLN A 197 4.35 9.44 -25.11
C GLN A 197 4.45 8.25 -24.14
N PHE A 198 5.38 8.36 -23.21
CA PHE A 198 5.63 7.34 -22.18
C PHE A 198 4.53 7.34 -21.09
N GLY A 199 4.43 6.26 -20.31
CA GLY A 199 3.42 6.10 -19.26
C GLY A 199 2.12 5.40 -19.69
N PHE A 200 2.04 4.94 -20.95
CA PHE A 200 0.84 4.28 -21.46
C PHE A 200 0.51 3.00 -20.69
N GLY A 201 -0.78 2.76 -20.48
CA GLY A 201 -1.27 1.50 -19.93
C GLY A 201 -2.07 1.62 -18.64
N GLN A 202 -2.60 2.81 -18.31
CA GLN A 202 -3.52 2.96 -17.19
C GLN A 202 -4.68 2.00 -17.37
N ARG A 203 -4.85 1.07 -16.43
CA ARG A 203 -5.86 0.02 -16.54
C ARG A 203 -7.19 0.52 -15.99
N HIS A 204 -8.21 0.48 -16.82
CA HIS A 204 -9.61 0.68 -16.46
C HIS A 204 -10.38 -0.61 -16.70
N THR A 205 -11.27 -0.95 -15.78
CA THR A 205 -12.24 -2.03 -15.96
C THR A 205 -13.53 -1.43 -16.46
N GLU A 206 -14.05 -1.97 -17.56
CA GLU A 206 -15.37 -1.65 -18.07
C GLU A 206 -16.31 -2.81 -17.73
N SER A 207 -17.34 -2.53 -16.95
CA SER A 207 -18.48 -3.43 -16.72
C SER A 207 -19.52 -3.28 -17.86
N GLY A 208 -20.67 -3.94 -17.74
CA GLY A 208 -21.75 -3.83 -18.72
C GLY A 208 -21.81 -4.96 -19.73
N LEU A 209 -21.39 -6.17 -19.32
CA LEU A 209 -21.65 -7.36 -20.11
C LEU A 209 -23.16 -7.63 -20.15
N GLU A 210 -23.72 -7.90 -21.34
CA GLU A 210 -25.17 -8.04 -21.55
C GLU A 210 -25.73 -9.27 -20.82
N CYS A 211 -26.78 -9.07 -20.02
CA CYS A 211 -27.49 -10.14 -19.32
C CYS A 211 -28.03 -11.20 -20.30
N ALA A 212 -27.96 -12.48 -19.92
CA ALA A 212 -28.49 -13.59 -20.70
C ALA A 212 -30.01 -13.49 -20.93
N ASP A 213 -30.76 -12.99 -19.94
CA ASP A 213 -32.22 -13.00 -19.96
C ASP A 213 -32.82 -11.71 -20.52
N CYS A 214 -32.38 -10.56 -20.02
CA CYS A 214 -32.99 -9.26 -20.33
C CYS A 214 -32.10 -8.33 -21.15
N ARG A 215 -30.86 -8.73 -21.45
CA ARG A 215 -29.85 -7.97 -22.21
C ARG A 215 -29.36 -6.67 -21.54
N THR A 216 -29.92 -6.27 -20.39
CA THR A 216 -29.44 -5.13 -19.60
C THR A 216 -27.94 -5.28 -19.29
N PRO A 217 -27.13 -4.20 -19.42
CA PRO A 217 -25.73 -4.22 -19.03
C PRO A 217 -25.57 -4.54 -17.53
N SER A 218 -24.89 -5.64 -17.21
CA SER A 218 -24.67 -6.08 -15.83
C SER A 218 -23.45 -5.41 -15.19
N ASN A 219 -23.27 -5.65 -13.88
CA ASN A 219 -22.04 -5.25 -13.18
C ASN A 219 -20.82 -6.14 -13.51
N GLN A 220 -21.00 -7.18 -14.32
CA GLN A 220 -19.91 -8.08 -14.69
C GLN A 220 -18.94 -7.43 -15.68
N LEU A 221 -17.67 -7.82 -15.58
CA LEU A 221 -16.58 -7.32 -16.41
C LEU A 221 -16.86 -7.59 -17.90
N LYS A 222 -16.88 -6.53 -18.70
CA LYS A 222 -17.01 -6.57 -20.16
C LYS A 222 -15.64 -6.51 -20.84
N ALA A 223 -14.80 -5.58 -20.39
CA ALA A 223 -13.48 -5.37 -20.97
C ALA A 223 -12.50 -4.76 -19.97
N ILE A 224 -11.23 -4.92 -20.27
CA ILE A 224 -10.14 -4.15 -19.66
C ILE A 224 -9.65 -3.16 -20.71
N CYS A 225 -9.82 -1.87 -20.43
CA CYS A 225 -9.32 -0.80 -21.27
C CYS A 225 -7.97 -0.30 -20.73
N ARG A 226 -7.00 -0.09 -21.63
CA ARG A 226 -5.77 0.65 -21.34
C ARG A 226 -5.76 1.94 -22.14
N ARG A 227 -5.71 3.08 -21.46
CA ARG A 227 -5.73 4.40 -22.09
C ARG A 227 -4.39 5.12 -22.01
N CYS A 228 -4.16 6.02 -22.96
CA CYS A 228 -3.13 7.05 -22.88
C CYS A 228 -3.65 8.24 -22.07
N GLU A 229 -2.76 8.94 -21.37
CA GLU A 229 -3.09 10.17 -20.63
C GLU A 229 -2.86 11.43 -21.49
N PHE A 230 -2.22 11.29 -22.66
CA PHE A 230 -1.83 12.39 -23.55
C PHE A 230 -2.59 12.42 -24.89
N CYS A 231 -3.34 11.37 -25.22
CA CYS A 231 -4.18 11.30 -26.42
C CYS A 231 -5.34 10.33 -26.22
N ASP A 232 -6.24 10.24 -27.20
CA ASP A 232 -7.44 9.40 -27.12
C ASP A 232 -7.21 7.90 -27.39
N TYR A 233 -5.96 7.45 -27.54
CA TYR A 233 -5.67 6.05 -27.83
C TYR A 233 -6.10 5.12 -26.68
N ARG A 234 -6.83 4.07 -27.04
CA ARG A 234 -7.33 3.02 -26.14
C ARG A 234 -7.03 1.64 -26.69
N LYS A 235 -6.56 0.74 -25.82
CA LYS A 235 -6.38 -0.68 -26.12
C LYS A 235 -7.29 -1.52 -25.25
N TYR A 236 -8.22 -2.20 -25.91
CA TYR A 236 -9.19 -3.09 -25.27
C TYR A 236 -8.68 -4.53 -25.18
N THR A 237 -8.97 -5.17 -24.05
CA THR A 237 -8.90 -6.62 -23.89
C THR A 237 -10.28 -7.06 -23.44
N TRP A 238 -11.06 -7.61 -24.36
CA TRP A 238 -12.42 -8.05 -24.10
C TRP A 238 -12.43 -9.33 -23.26
N ARG A 239 -13.45 -9.48 -22.40
CA ARG A 239 -13.76 -10.77 -21.78
C ARG A 239 -14.06 -11.78 -22.89
N ALA A 240 -13.79 -13.06 -22.63
CA ALA A 240 -14.20 -14.14 -23.53
C ALA A 240 -15.70 -14.07 -23.83
N ALA A 241 -16.09 -14.54 -25.03
CA ALA A 241 -17.48 -14.52 -25.48
C ALA A 241 -18.41 -15.21 -24.47
N GLY A 242 -19.61 -14.64 -24.31
CA GLY A 242 -20.62 -15.13 -23.38
C GLY A 242 -21.46 -13.99 -22.81
N GLN A 243 -22.64 -14.33 -22.31
CA GLN A 243 -23.53 -13.38 -21.65
C GLN A 243 -23.23 -13.29 -20.16
N ALA A 244 -23.77 -12.25 -19.53
CA ALA A 244 -23.73 -12.09 -18.10
C ALA A 244 -24.76 -12.97 -17.41
N ASP A 245 -24.37 -13.50 -16.26
CA ASP A 245 -25.26 -14.25 -15.37
C ASP A 245 -26.35 -13.29 -14.82
N PRO A 246 -27.64 -13.58 -15.02
CA PRO A 246 -28.76 -12.78 -14.50
C PRO A 246 -28.67 -12.47 -13.01
N PHE A 247 -27.99 -13.31 -12.20
CA PHE A 247 -27.75 -13.07 -10.78
C PHE A 247 -27.01 -11.75 -10.51
N TYR A 248 -26.17 -11.27 -11.43
CA TYR A 248 -25.41 -10.01 -11.31
C TYR A 248 -26.01 -8.86 -12.13
N CYS A 249 -27.20 -9.07 -12.71
CA CYS A 249 -27.90 -8.05 -13.49
C CYS A 249 -28.73 -7.17 -12.56
N PRO A 250 -28.56 -5.83 -12.58
CA PRO A 250 -29.33 -4.93 -11.72
C PRO A 250 -30.82 -4.88 -12.06
N TYR A 251 -31.25 -5.42 -13.19
CA TYR A 251 -32.66 -5.53 -13.56
C TYR A 251 -33.28 -6.88 -13.17
N CYS A 252 -32.57 -7.99 -13.39
CA CYS A 252 -33.07 -9.33 -13.03
C CYS A 252 -32.92 -9.61 -11.53
N ASN A 253 -31.91 -9.01 -10.89
CA ASN A 253 -31.61 -9.14 -9.47
C ASN A 253 -31.23 -7.74 -8.91
N PRO A 254 -32.22 -6.84 -8.74
CA PRO A 254 -32.02 -5.50 -8.20
C PRO A 254 -31.52 -5.50 -6.75
#